data_AF-A0A8J1Z520-F1
#
_entry.id   AF-A0A8J1Z520-F1
#
_cell.length_a   1.000
_cell.length_b   1.000
_cell.length_c   1.000
_cell.angle_alpha   90.00
_cell.angle_beta   90.00
_cell.angle_gamma   90.00
#
_symmetry.space_group_name_H-M   'P 1'
#
loop_
_entity.id
_entity.type
_entity.pdbx_description
1 polymer ?
#
loop_
_entity_poly.entity_id
_entity_poly.type
_entity_poly.pdbx_seq_one_letter_code
_entity_poly.pdbx_strand_id
1 'polypeptide(L)' 'TDAVVIVNLGAALSAGLRFFVSQNGVVLTPGNNNGLLSTSFFARIVDRMTGEEIFTASGEVD' A
#
# COMPACT_ATOMS: atom_id res chain seq x y z
N THR A 1 8.51 10.08 13.17
CA THR A 1 8.95 9.11 12.15
C THR A 1 8.35 9.50 10.83
N ASP A 2 9.19 9.55 9.80
CA ASP A 2 8.72 9.58 8.41
C ASP A 2 8.58 8.12 7.96
N ALA A 3 7.44 7.73 7.41
CA ALA A 3 7.09 6.33 7.18
C ALA A 3 6.81 6.07 5.71
N VAL A 4 7.30 4.93 5.20
CA VAL A 4 6.98 4.44 3.86
C VAL A 4 6.02 3.26 4.01
N VAL A 5 4.81 3.43 3.47
CA VAL A 5 3.82 2.35 3.39
C VAL A 5 4.01 1.60 2.08
N ILE A 6 4.28 0.31 2.18
CA ILE A 6 4.33 -0.60 1.03
C ILE A 6 2.97 -1.26 0.88
N VAL A 7 2.34 -1.06 -0.28
CA VAL A 7 0.99 -1.55 -0.58
C VAL A 7 1.06 -2.84 -1.39
N ASN A 8 0.28 -3.86 -1.00
CA ASN A 8 0.03 -5.04 -1.81
C ASN A 8 -0.93 -4.68 -2.95
N LEU A 9 -0.35 -4.25 -4.08
CA LEU A 9 -1.09 -3.84 -5.26
C LEU A 9 -1.95 -4.98 -5.85
N GLY A 10 -1.45 -6.21 -5.83
CA GLY A 10 -2.18 -7.38 -6.35
C GLY A 10 -3.47 -7.65 -5.58
N ALA A 11 -3.42 -7.61 -4.25
CA ALA A 11 -4.60 -7.75 -3.40
C ALA A 11 -5.59 -6.60 -3.62
N ALA A 12 -5.10 -5.36 -3.72
CA ALA A 12 -5.94 -4.19 -3.95
C ALA A 12 -6.67 -4.25 -5.31
N LEU A 13 -5.96 -4.62 -6.38
CA LEU A 13 -6.53 -4.81 -7.71
C LEU A 13 -7.58 -5.95 -7.72
N SER A 14 -7.29 -7.07 -7.05
CA SER A 14 -8.20 -8.21 -6.95
C SER A 14 -9.48 -7.87 -6.18
N ALA A 15 -9.40 -6.95 -5.22
CA ALA A 15 -10.55 -6.40 -4.51
C ALA A 15 -11.35 -5.36 -5.33
N GLY A 16 -10.98 -5.12 -6.58
CA GLY A 16 -11.68 -4.22 -7.51
C GLY A 16 -11.26 -2.75 -7.42
N LEU A 17 -10.20 -2.42 -6.68
CA LEU A 17 -9.66 -1.07 -6.70
C LEU A 17 -8.97 -0.79 -8.03
N ARG A 18 -9.14 0.43 -8.53
CA ARG A 18 -8.49 0.88 -9.77
C ARG A 18 -7.24 1.67 -9.44
N PHE A 19 -6.21 1.46 -10.25
CA PHE A 19 -4.96 2.22 -10.19
C PHE A 19 -4.63 2.73 -11.58
N PHE A 20 -4.00 3.91 -11.62
CA PHE A 20 -3.62 4.60 -12.84
C PHE A 20 -2.18 5.10 -12.69
N VAL A 21 -1.43 5.17 -13.78
CA VAL A 21 -0.12 5.83 -13.79
C VAL A 21 -0.29 7.17 -14.49
N SER A 22 0.03 8.25 -13.79
CA SER A 22 0.03 9.60 -14.37
C SER A 22 1.22 9.81 -15.31
N GLN A 23 1.21 10.90 -16.07
CA GLN A 23 2.27 11.24 -17.01
C GLN A 23 3.66 11.39 -16.35
N ASN A 24 3.72 11.80 -15.08
CA ASN A 24 4.96 11.90 -14.31
C ASN A 24 5.34 10.61 -13.55
N GLY A 25 4.70 9.48 -13.86
CA GLY A 25 5.03 8.17 -13.27
C GLY A 25 4.49 7.95 -11.85
N VAL A 26 3.58 8.80 -11.37
CA VAL A 26 2.94 8.61 -10.05
C VAL A 26 1.78 7.64 -10.20
N VAL A 27 1.72 6.65 -9.32
CA VAL A 27 0.58 5.73 -9.23
C VAL A 27 -0.53 6.39 -8.41
N LEU A 28 -1.73 6.45 -8.97
CA LEU A 28 -2.91 7.07 -8.39
C LEU A 28 -4.03 6.05 -8.23
N THR A 29 -4.79 6.16 -7.15
CA THR A 29 -6.05 5.42 -6.97
C THR A 29 -7.12 6.37 -6.43
N PRO A 30 -8.37 6.31 -6.92
CA PRO A 30 -9.48 7.02 -6.29
C PRO A 30 -9.87 6.40 -4.93
N GLY A 31 -9.31 5.24 -4.57
CA GLY A 31 -9.75 4.48 -3.40
C GLY A 31 -11.07 3.77 -3.62
N ASN A 32 -11.65 3.29 -2.53
CA ASN A 32 -12.98 2.68 -2.50
C ASN A 32 -14.10 3.73 -2.63
N ASN A 33 -15.35 3.34 -2.38
CA ASN A 33 -16.51 4.24 -2.47
C ASN A 33 -16.45 5.46 -1.52
N ASN A 34 -15.59 5.41 -0.50
CA ASN A 34 -15.37 6.52 0.43
C ASN A 34 -14.11 7.32 0.09
N GLY A 35 -13.45 7.04 -1.03
CA GLY A 35 -12.21 7.69 -1.43
C GLY A 35 -10.95 7.17 -0.72
N LEU A 36 -11.01 5.98 -0.10
CA LEU A 36 -9.96 5.47 0.79
C LEU A 36 -9.30 4.20 0.27
N LEU A 37 -7.99 4.09 0.48
CA LEU A 37 -7.26 2.82 0.42
C LEU A 37 -7.25 2.17 1.81
N SER A 38 -7.84 0.99 1.94
CA SER A 38 -7.89 0.27 3.22
C SER A 38 -6.48 -0.13 3.68
N THR A 39 -6.22 -0.03 4.98
CA THR A 39 -4.97 -0.50 5.61
C THR A 39 -4.79 -2.01 5.48
N SER A 40 -5.85 -2.77 5.20
CA SER A 40 -5.77 -4.20 4.89
C SER A 40 -4.94 -4.52 3.64
N PHE A 41 -4.67 -3.53 2.79
CA PHE A 41 -3.78 -3.67 1.64
C PHE A 41 -2.33 -3.27 1.95
N PHE A 42 -2.00 -2.91 3.18
CA PHE A 42 -0.62 -2.58 3.54
C PHE A 42 0.15 -3.87 3.77
N ALA A 43 1.18 -4.10 2.97
CA ALA A 43 2.07 -5.24 3.14
C ALA A 43 3.03 -5.01 4.32
N ARG A 44 3.68 -3.84 4.33
CA ARG A 44 4.69 -3.46 5.33
C ARG A 44 4.73 -1.94 5.50
N ILE A 45 5.23 -1.47 6.63
CA ILE A 45 5.54 -0.06 6.91
C ILE A 45 6.96 -0.01 7.47
N VAL A 46 7.78 0.86 6.90
CA VAL A 46 9.17 1.04 7.32
C VAL A 46 9.43 2.50 7.70
N ASP A 47 10.31 2.73 8.66
CA ASP A 47 10.85 4.05 8.91
C ASP A 47 11.71 4.45 7.71
N ARG A 48 11.42 5.61 7.11
CA ARG A 48 12.05 6.06 5.87
C ARG A 48 13.55 6.29 6.03
N MET A 49 13.98 6.71 7.22
CA MET A 49 15.36 7.15 7.46
C MET A 49 16.26 5.96 7.76
N THR A 50 15.77 5.01 8.56
CA THR A 50 16.56 3.86 9.03
C THR A 50 16.31 2.60 8.21
N GLY A 51 15.17 2.52 7.50
CA GLY A 51 14.70 1.29 6.87
C GLY A 51 14.18 0.26 7.86
N GLU A 52 14.13 0.58 9.16
CA GLU A 52 13.62 -0.32 10.19
C GLU A 52 12.14 -0.59 9.94
N GLU A 53 11.75 -1.84 10.17
CA GLU A 53 10.36 -2.25 10.03
C GLU A 53 9.53 -1.79 11.22
N ILE A 54 8.52 -0.98 10.95
CA ILE A 54 7.54 -0.51 11.95
C ILE A 54 6.38 -1.50 12.03
N PHE A 55 5.98 -2.06 10.89
CA PHE A 55 4.89 -3.02 10.77
C PHE A 55 5.12 -3.94 9.57
N THR A 56 4.75 -5.21 9.73
CA THR A 56 4.53 -6.13 8.61
C THR A 56 3.21 -6.83 8.83
N ALA A 57 2.40 -6.91 7.78
CA ALA A 57 1.26 -7.80 7.78
C ALA A 57 1.81 -9.22 7.92
N SER A 58 1.49 -9.89 9.02
CA SER A 58 1.87 -11.28 9.26
C SER A 58 1.46 -12.11 8.05
N GLY A 59 2.44 -12.63 7.31
CA GLY A 59 2.18 -13.69 6.34
C GLY A 59 1.78 -14.95 7.10
N GLU A 60 0.80 -15.68 6.59
CA GLU A 60 0.82 -17.14 6.77
C GLU A 60 2.23 -17.61 6.42
N VAL A 61 2.87 -18.24 7.40
CA VAL A 61 4.12 -18.97 7.23
C VAL A 61 3.70 -20.24 6.49
N ASP A 62 4.20 -20.46 5.27
CA ASP A 62 4.23 -21.81 4.69
C ASP A 62 5.00 -22.76 5.62
#